data_AF-A0A7W3VPL0-F1
#
_entry.id   AF-A0A7W3VPL0-F1
#
_cell.length_a   1.000
_cell.length_b   1.000
_cell.length_c   1.000
_cell.angle_alpha   90.00
_cell.angle_beta   90.00
_cell.angle_gamma   90.00
#
_symmetry.space_group_name_H-M   'P 1'
#
loop_
_entity.id
_entity.type
_entity.pdbx_description
1 polymer ?
#
loop_
_entity_poly.entity_id
_entity_poly.type
_entity_poly.pdbx_seq_one_letter_code
_entity_poly.pdbx_strand_id
1 'polypeptide(L)' 'MCNNKREVHHKLPLDDGGTNDFSNLVLIKNDPYHQALTNYQKKVTKGMSAGESKTVTWYTMEGNIYP' A
#
# COMPACT_ATOMS: atom_id res chain seq x y z
N MET A 1 16.06 19.53 3.94
CA MET A 1 14.65 19.82 4.33
C MET A 1 13.90 18.49 4.34
N CYS A 2 13.30 18.08 5.46
CA CYS A 2 12.51 16.86 5.49
C CYS A 2 11.18 17.15 4.79
N ASN A 3 10.92 16.52 3.65
CA ASN A 3 9.74 16.82 2.84
C ASN A 3 8.51 16.23 3.55
N ASN A 4 7.56 17.09 3.96
CA ASN A 4 6.34 16.69 4.67
C ASN A 4 5.26 16.11 3.73
N LYS A 5 5.64 15.68 2.53
CA LYS A 5 4.73 15.11 1.54
C LYS A 5 4.07 13.85 2.10
N ARG A 6 2.74 13.83 2.09
CA ARG A 6 1.92 12.66 2.41
C ARG A 6 1.12 12.23 1.19
N GLU A 7 0.86 10.94 1.09
CA GLU A 7 0.07 10.34 0.01
C GLU A 7 -0.93 9.34 0.62
N VAL A 8 -2.03 9.13 -0.10
CA VAL A 8 -3.04 8.13 0.26
C VAL A 8 -2.57 6.76 -0.21
N HIS A 9 -2.71 5.74 0.63
CA HIS A 9 -2.40 4.35 0.31
C HIS A 9 -3.54 3.42 0.77
N HIS A 10 -3.69 2.28 0.11
CA HIS A 10 -4.63 1.23 0.51
C HIS A 10 -4.03 0.35 1.63
N LYS A 11 -4.80 0.05 2.68
CA LYS A 11 -4.38 -0.85 3.77
C LYS A 11 -4.31 -2.30 3.28
N LEU A 12 -5.37 -2.73 2.60
CA LEU A 12 -5.43 -3.95 1.79
C LEU A 12 -5.32 -3.56 0.31
N PRO A 13 -4.33 -4.06 -0.45
CA PRO A 13 -4.13 -3.68 -1.84
C PRO A 13 -5.29 -4.18 -2.71
N LEU A 14 -5.56 -3.48 -3.82
CA LEU A 14 -6.63 -3.86 -4.76
C LEU A 14 -6.42 -5.27 -5.35
N ASP A 15 -5.16 -5.67 -5.55
CA ASP A 15 -4.78 -7.00 -6.05
C ASP A 15 -5.17 -8.13 -5.08
N ASP A 16 -5.41 -7.83 -3.81
CA ASP A 16 -5.80 -8.78 -2.74
C ASP A 16 -7.23 -8.50 -2.23
N GLY A 17 -8.07 -7.88 -3.07
CA GLY A 17 -9.48 -7.61 -2.76
C GLY A 17 -9.75 -6.33 -1.97
N GLY A 18 -8.77 -5.43 -1.84
CA GLY A 18 -8.98 -4.09 -1.31
C GLY A 18 -10.01 -3.29 -2.11
N THR A 19 -10.68 -2.34 -1.45
CA THR A 19 -11.65 -1.42 -2.07
C THR A 19 -11.19 0.04 -1.96
N ASN A 20 -11.90 0.95 -2.61
CA ASN A 20 -11.69 2.40 -2.48
C ASN A 20 -12.46 3.02 -1.29
N ASP A 21 -13.00 2.20 -0.38
CA ASP A 21 -13.68 2.69 0.81
C ASP A 21 -12.69 3.43 1.71
N PHE A 22 -13.12 4.55 2.32
CA PHE A 22 -12.28 5.34 3.23
C PHE A 22 -11.70 4.52 4.39
N SER A 23 -12.40 3.46 4.83
CA SER A 23 -11.90 2.53 5.85
C SER A 23 -10.65 1.77 5.41
N ASN A 24 -10.50 1.51 4.10
CA ASN A 24 -9.34 0.85 3.48
C ASN A 24 -8.23 1.82 3.07
N LEU A 25 -8.38 3.13 3.30
CA LEU A 25 -7.39 4.12 2.92
C LEU A 25 -6.68 4.70 4.15
N VAL A 26 -5.43 5.08 3.98
CA VAL A 26 -4.61 5.71 5.02
C VAL A 26 -3.72 6.80 4.43
N LEU A 27 -3.55 7.90 5.17
CA LEU A 27 -2.63 8.97 4.80
C LEU A 27 -1.25 8.72 5.43
N ILE A 28 -0.22 8.49 4.61
CA ILE A 28 1.12 8.15 5.09
C ILE A 28 2.19 9.06 4.51
N LYS A 29 3.31 9.21 5.23
CA LYS A 29 4.46 9.98 4.73
C LYS A 29 5.03 9.27 3.50
N ASN A 30 5.26 10.04 2.43
CA ASN A 30 5.76 9.48 1.18
C ASN A 30 7.13 8.79 1.35
N ASP A 31 8.05 9.49 2.01
CA ASP A 31 9.42 9.01 2.27
C ASP A 31 9.65 8.81 3.79
N PRO A 32 9.98 7.60 4.26
CA PRO A 32 10.29 6.39 3.47
C PRO A 32 9.10 5.45 3.23
N TYR A 33 7.97 5.66 3.90
CA TYR A 33 6.99 4.59 4.09
C TYR A 33 6.19 4.21 2.84
N HIS A 34 5.58 5.19 2.15
CA HIS A 34 4.79 4.91 0.94
C HIS A 34 5.64 4.26 -0.16
N GLN A 35 6.86 4.78 -0.35
CA GLN A 35 7.80 4.23 -1.31
C GLN A 35 8.22 2.81 -0.95
N ALA A 36 8.50 2.51 0.32
CA ALA A 36 8.89 1.18 0.76
C ALA A 36 7.79 0.14 0.49
N LEU A 37 6.53 0.45 0.79
CA LEU A 37 5.39 -0.44 0.55
C LEU A 37 5.14 -0.68 -0.94
N THR A 38 5.14 0.40 -1.73
CA THR A 38 4.98 0.30 -3.19
C THR A 38 6.08 -0.57 -3.81
N ASN A 39 7.32 -0.40 -3.35
CA ASN A 39 8.46 -1.20 -3.83
C ASN A 39 8.34 -2.67 -3.38
N TYR A 40 7.85 -2.93 -2.16
CA TYR A 40 7.59 -4.28 -1.71
C TYR A 40 6.50 -4.96 -2.57
N GLN A 41 5.36 -4.29 -2.80
CA GLN A 41 4.30 -4.82 -3.67
C GLN A 41 4.85 -5.18 -5.05
N LYS A 42 5.52 -4.23 -5.71
CA LYS A 42 6.15 -4.45 -7.02
C LYS A 42 7.14 -5.61 -7.00
N LYS A 43 7.93 -5.75 -5.93
CA LYS A 43 8.92 -6.83 -5.80
C LYS A 43 8.24 -8.19 -5.67
N VAL A 44 7.17 -8.31 -4.89
CA VAL A 44 6.52 -9.60 -4.64
C VAL A 44 5.62 -10.05 -5.78
N THR A 45 5.02 -9.11 -6.53
CA THR A 45 4.18 -9.38 -7.70
C THR A 45 4.95 -9.46 -9.02
N LYS A 46 6.24 -9.10 -9.04
CA LYS A 46 7.06 -9.16 -10.25
C LYS A 46 7.07 -10.56 -10.85
N GLY A 47 6.71 -10.64 -12.13
CA GLY A 47 6.73 -11.89 -12.90
C GLY A 47 5.49 -12.76 -12.74
N MET A 48 4.49 -12.33 -11.96
CA MET A 48 3.21 -13.02 -11.89
C MET A 48 2.44 -12.87 -13.22
N SER A 49 1.78 -13.95 -13.62
CA SER A 49 0.85 -13.95 -14.75
C SER A 49 -0.56 -13.51 -14.31
N ALA A 50 -1.37 -13.03 -15.25
CA ALA A 50 -2.78 -12.70 -14.95
C ALA A 50 -3.53 -13.96 -14.48
N GLY A 51 -4.19 -13.86 -13.32
CA GLY A 51 -4.90 -14.98 -12.69
C GLY A 51 -4.04 -15.87 -11.80
N GLU A 52 -2.72 -15.62 -11.71
CA GLU A 52 -1.84 -16.29 -10.76
C GLU A 52 -2.08 -15.76 -9.33
N SER A 53 -2.04 -16.65 -8.34
CA SER A 53 -2.17 -16.31 -6.93
C SER A 53 -0.88 -16.63 -6.17
N LYS A 54 -0.51 -15.77 -5.23
CA LYS A 54 0.68 -15.94 -4.39
C LYS A 54 0.40 -15.47 -2.97
N THR A 55 0.71 -16.31 -1.99
CA THR A 55 0.63 -15.92 -0.58
C THR A 55 1.92 -15.21 -0.17
N VAL A 56 1.79 -14.03 0.44
CA VAL A 56 2.90 -13.24 0.95
C VAL A 56 2.57 -12.69 2.32
N THR A 57 3.59 -12.42 3.13
CA THR A 57 3.39 -11.63 4.34
C THR A 57 3.14 -10.18 3.93
N TRP A 58 1.95 -9.67 4.18
CA TRP A 58 1.59 -8.28 3.91
C TRP A 58 1.62 -7.45 5.20
N TYR A 59 2.20 -6.26 5.13
CA TYR A 59 2.16 -5.33 6.26
C TYR A 59 0.87 -4.51 6.17
N THR A 60 -0.03 -4.71 7.12
CA THR A 60 -1.17 -3.83 7.31
C THR A 60 -0.73 -2.58 8.08
N MET A 61 -1.10 -1.42 7.57
CA MET A 61 -0.87 -0.16 8.26
C MET A 61 -2.10 0.26 9.04
N GLU A 62 -1.88 0.63 10.30
CA GLU A 62 -2.90 1.30 11.09
C GLU A 62 -2.81 2.82 10.89
N GLY A 63 -3.96 3.47 10.82
CA GLY A 63 -4.03 4.92 10.65
C GLY A 63 -5.34 5.40 10.05
N ASN A 64 -5.59 6.70 10.23
CA ASN A 64 -6.74 7.41 9.71
C ASN A 64 -6.32 8.31 8.54
N ILE A 65 -7.23 8.56 7.61
CA ILE A 65 -7.14 9.74 6.77
C ILE A 65 -7.36 10.93 7.70
N TYR A 66 -6.33 11.76 7.87
CA TYR A 66 -6.48 13.04 8.57
C TYR A 66 -7.59 13.85 7.88
N PRO A 67 -8.48 14.54 8.62
CA PRO A 67 -9.29 15.60 8.03
C PRO A 67 -8.41 16.72 7.47
#